data_AF-A0A915UCN6-F1
#
_entry.id   AF-A0A915UCN6-F1
#
_cell.length_a   1.000
_cell.length_b   1.000
_cell.length_c   1.000
_cell.angle_alpha   90.00
_cell.angle_beta   90.00
_cell.angle_gamma   90.00
#
_symmetry.space_group_name_H-M   'P 1'
#
loop_
_entity.id
_entity.type
_entity.pdbx_description
1 polymer ?
#
loop_
_entity_poly.entity_id
_entity_poly.type
_entity_poly.pdbx_seq_one_letter_code
_entity_poly.pdbx_strand_id
1 'polypeptide(L)'
;MHTPITMPRSLALAAAVLLAVVTTVAPTPVQAQSAPDLFVAAQGGSNASRRDVPSRRVRKARLNLNALNAPTMRLRLFDDVQPVLTRTRIKQPAADQLVWIGRGDNGEQAVLAMARGVMTGTVFADGRVFEIGLEPDGQYSIAEIDSAAFPTDDPEFEGINFEILEDPGNFVGDQVVAGADGPATVDALTGTPVQVDVMVVWTPSAELAAGGAAAMNSLALASIDNANLVYANSGVNAVLNLVYAGQVNYTENPASITTDLSNLRGTTDAYLNDVHAKRDEVGADIVTLFGEGYRNNGYCGYGGIMTTVSTSYAPYAFNVVDRSCAVSNLSFAHEVGHNQGLHHDPANASSAASTPYAYGYQDPAGAFRTLLSYGSATRVPYLSSPTLYYNGRVMGTSTQDNARALAANIATVAAFKSVGGTTTPTTPTTPTCSYSVSTTSLSFASTGGSKSVTVTATAGCSWSTANDAAVTWVGMSTGAGTGSGTVTVTTQANSSSARSTTITIAGTQIAVSQAAPKVNRRK
;
A
#
# COMPACT_ATOMS: atom_id res chain seq x y z
N MET A 1 -15.43 -80.26 -65.51
CA MET A 1 -14.30 -81.18 -65.30
C MET A 1 -13.69 -80.89 -63.94
N HIS A 2 -13.47 -81.95 -63.15
CA HIS A 2 -12.64 -82.04 -61.95
C HIS A 2 -13.04 -81.29 -60.67
N THR A 3 -13.46 -82.10 -59.69
CA THR A 3 -13.41 -81.88 -58.23
C THR A 3 -11.96 -81.61 -57.77
N PRO A 4 -11.77 -80.96 -56.59
CA PRO A 4 -11.42 -81.76 -55.40
C PRO A 4 -11.89 -81.24 -54.01
N ILE A 5 -12.24 -82.20 -53.15
CA ILE A 5 -11.76 -82.44 -51.77
C ILE A 5 -12.15 -81.46 -50.62
N THR A 6 -12.93 -82.03 -49.69
CA THR A 6 -13.23 -81.74 -48.26
C THR A 6 -11.97 -81.67 -47.37
N MET A 7 -11.79 -80.95 -46.24
CA MET A 7 -12.56 -80.58 -45.01
C MET A 7 -11.55 -79.76 -44.10
N PRO A 8 -11.83 -79.31 -42.85
CA PRO A 8 -13.07 -78.95 -42.16
C PRO A 8 -13.04 -77.56 -41.47
N ARG A 9 -14.18 -77.21 -40.88
CA ARG A 9 -14.51 -76.00 -40.11
C ARG A 9 -13.85 -75.96 -38.71
N SER A 10 -13.45 -74.76 -38.29
CA SER A 10 -13.30 -74.37 -36.88
C SER A 10 -14.15 -73.12 -36.61
N LEU A 11 -15.00 -73.19 -35.58
CA LEU A 11 -15.84 -72.08 -35.11
C LEU A 11 -14.97 -70.95 -34.54
N ALA A 12 -15.28 -69.70 -34.91
CA ALA A 12 -14.86 -68.51 -34.18
C ALA A 12 -16.09 -67.64 -33.85
N LEU A 13 -16.18 -67.30 -32.57
CA LEU A 13 -17.27 -66.65 -31.86
C LEU A 13 -17.36 -65.16 -32.26
N ALA A 14 -18.58 -64.68 -32.57
CA ALA A 14 -18.83 -63.27 -32.88
C ALA A 14 -18.91 -62.44 -31.58
N ALA A 15 -18.08 -61.41 -31.46
CA ALA A 15 -18.21 -60.35 -30.45
C ALA A 15 -18.68 -59.07 -31.13
N ALA A 16 -19.88 -58.61 -30.79
CA ALA A 16 -20.43 -57.34 -31.25
C ALA A 16 -19.82 -56.20 -30.42
N VAL A 17 -19.16 -55.25 -31.08
CA VAL A 17 -18.66 -54.01 -30.47
C VAL A 17 -19.74 -52.94 -30.61
N LEU A 18 -20.32 -52.52 -29.48
CA LEU A 18 -21.16 -51.33 -29.39
C LEU A 18 -20.26 -50.09 -29.42
N LEU A 19 -20.38 -49.27 -30.46
CA LEU A 19 -19.67 -47.99 -30.58
C LEU A 19 -20.50 -46.91 -29.86
N ALA A 20 -20.14 -46.56 -28.63
CA ALA A 20 -20.70 -45.40 -27.93
C ALA A 20 -20.04 -44.12 -28.47
N VAL A 21 -20.82 -43.28 -29.16
CA VAL A 21 -20.40 -41.94 -29.56
C VAL A 21 -20.33 -41.07 -28.30
N VAL A 22 -19.13 -40.83 -27.79
CA VAL A 22 -18.88 -39.82 -26.76
C VAL A 22 -18.81 -38.48 -27.47
N THR A 23 -19.87 -37.68 -27.39
CA THR A 23 -19.82 -36.27 -27.74
C THR A 23 -19.00 -35.56 -26.67
N THR A 24 -17.72 -35.30 -26.95
CA THR A 24 -16.92 -34.38 -26.15
C THR A 24 -17.50 -32.98 -26.33
N VAL A 25 -18.26 -32.50 -25.34
CA VAL A 25 -18.52 -31.06 -25.21
C VAL A 25 -17.17 -30.45 -24.90
N ALA A 26 -16.54 -29.82 -25.89
CA ALA A 26 -15.38 -28.99 -25.64
C ALA A 26 -15.80 -27.95 -24.59
N PRO A 27 -15.01 -27.73 -23.51
CA PRO A 27 -15.30 -26.63 -22.61
C PRO A 27 -15.36 -25.37 -23.47
N THR A 28 -16.51 -24.69 -23.43
CA THR A 28 -16.63 -23.34 -23.96
C THR A 28 -15.44 -22.55 -23.44
N PRO A 29 -14.64 -21.88 -24.31
CA PRO A 29 -13.61 -20.99 -23.80
C PRO A 29 -14.33 -19.97 -22.91
N VAL A 30 -14.01 -19.97 -21.62
CA VAL A 30 -14.39 -18.86 -20.74
C VAL A 30 -13.77 -17.65 -21.41
N GLN A 31 -14.58 -16.79 -22.04
CA GLN A 31 -14.13 -15.48 -22.47
C GLN A 31 -13.47 -14.86 -21.25
N ALA A 32 -12.16 -14.62 -21.31
CA ALA A 32 -11.48 -13.85 -20.30
C ALA A 32 -12.27 -12.55 -20.16
N GLN A 33 -12.95 -12.38 -19.02
CA GLN A 33 -13.77 -11.20 -18.80
C GLN A 33 -12.83 -10.01 -18.89
N SER A 34 -13.01 -9.18 -19.92
CA SER A 34 -12.15 -8.02 -20.16
C SER A 34 -12.09 -7.19 -18.87
N ALA A 35 -10.88 -6.84 -18.41
CA ALA A 35 -10.71 -6.07 -17.20
C ALA A 35 -11.61 -4.82 -17.24
N PRO A 36 -12.47 -4.60 -16.21
CA PRO A 36 -13.40 -3.49 -16.21
C PRO A 36 -12.65 -2.17 -16.21
N ASP A 37 -13.22 -1.19 -16.90
CA ASP A 37 -12.71 0.18 -16.89
C ASP A 37 -13.12 0.88 -15.62
N LEU A 38 -12.17 1.49 -14.91
CA LEU A 38 -12.48 2.41 -13.82
C LEU A 38 -13.02 3.74 -14.35
N PHE A 39 -12.38 4.27 -15.40
CA PHE A 39 -12.73 5.56 -15.97
C PHE A 39 -13.58 5.38 -17.23
N VAL A 40 -14.79 5.93 -17.20
CA VAL A 40 -15.70 5.98 -18.35
C VAL A 40 -15.88 7.43 -18.82
N ALA A 41 -16.43 7.59 -20.03
CA ALA A 41 -16.62 8.92 -20.63
C ALA A 41 -17.47 9.84 -19.74
N ALA A 42 -17.11 11.12 -19.72
CA ALA A 42 -17.85 12.17 -19.03
C ALA A 42 -19.22 12.43 -19.67
N GLN A 43 -20.12 13.12 -18.96
CA GLN A 43 -21.40 13.55 -19.52
C GLN A 43 -21.28 14.98 -20.07
N GLY A 44 -21.67 15.19 -21.33
CA GLY A 44 -21.68 16.52 -21.97
C GLY A 44 -20.29 17.05 -22.36
N GLY A 45 -20.28 18.13 -23.16
CA GLY A 45 -19.08 18.69 -23.82
C GLY A 45 -18.33 19.75 -23.03
N SER A 46 -18.28 19.70 -21.70
CA SER A 46 -17.44 20.62 -20.93
C SER A 46 -15.97 20.23 -21.06
N ASN A 47 -15.12 21.20 -21.37
CA ASN A 47 -13.67 20.99 -21.37
C ASN A 47 -13.18 20.77 -19.95
N ALA A 48 -12.25 19.83 -19.78
CA ALA A 48 -11.57 19.67 -18.51
C ALA A 48 -10.69 20.89 -18.23
N SER A 49 -10.67 21.35 -16.98
CA SER A 49 -9.90 22.51 -16.58
C SER A 49 -9.44 22.32 -15.14
N ARG A 50 -8.50 21.39 -14.93
CA ARG A 50 -7.86 21.22 -13.63
C ARG A 50 -6.79 22.27 -13.46
N ARG A 51 -7.16 23.43 -12.88
CA ARG A 51 -6.27 24.61 -12.76
C ARG A 51 -5.43 24.61 -11.49
N ASP A 52 -5.80 23.79 -10.50
CA ASP A 52 -5.13 23.74 -9.22
C ASP A 52 -3.80 22.98 -9.29
N VAL A 53 -3.60 22.09 -10.28
CA VAL A 53 -2.32 21.39 -10.50
C VAL A 53 -1.66 21.69 -11.85
N PRO A 54 -0.32 21.83 -11.90
CA PRO A 54 0.43 21.86 -13.15
C PRO A 54 0.23 20.59 -13.98
N SER A 55 -0.33 20.74 -15.18
CA SER A 55 -0.74 19.62 -16.03
C SER A 55 -0.41 19.88 -17.50
N ARG A 56 0.06 18.85 -18.21
CA ARG A 56 0.29 18.89 -19.66
C ARG A 56 -1.00 18.77 -20.45
N ARG A 57 -1.91 17.92 -19.96
CA ARG A 57 -3.24 17.71 -20.52
C ARG A 57 -4.18 17.20 -19.45
N VAL A 58 -5.45 17.50 -19.61
CA VAL A 58 -6.51 17.13 -18.68
C VAL A 58 -7.70 16.64 -19.47
N ARG A 59 -8.39 15.61 -18.97
CA ARG A 59 -9.70 15.21 -19.49
C ARG A 59 -10.68 14.91 -18.36
N LYS A 60 -11.98 15.04 -18.64
CA LYS A 60 -13.04 14.63 -17.72
C LYS A 60 -13.27 13.12 -17.77
N ALA A 61 -13.71 12.55 -16.66
CA ALA A 61 -14.10 11.16 -16.54
C ALA A 61 -15.22 10.99 -15.50
N ARG A 62 -15.92 9.85 -15.60
CA ARG A 62 -16.76 9.33 -14.52
C ARG A 62 -16.13 8.05 -13.96
N LEU A 63 -16.42 7.76 -12.71
CA LEU A 63 -15.98 6.54 -12.05
C LEU A 63 -17.00 5.42 -12.23
N ASN A 64 -16.52 4.25 -12.60
CA ASN A 64 -17.20 2.98 -12.47
C ASN A 64 -16.69 2.28 -11.20
N LEU A 65 -17.33 2.58 -10.06
CA LEU A 65 -16.89 2.07 -8.76
C LEU A 65 -16.92 0.53 -8.66
N ASN A 66 -17.74 -0.14 -9.47
CA ASN A 66 -17.75 -1.61 -9.52
C ASN A 66 -16.42 -2.19 -10.00
N ALA A 67 -15.61 -1.43 -10.75
CA ALA A 67 -14.29 -1.86 -11.18
C ALA A 67 -13.33 -2.08 -10.00
N LEU A 68 -13.51 -1.37 -8.87
CA LEU A 68 -12.67 -1.51 -7.67
C LEU A 68 -12.78 -2.90 -7.01
N ASN A 69 -13.89 -3.61 -7.26
CA ASN A 69 -14.11 -4.98 -6.75
C ASN A 69 -13.35 -6.03 -7.56
N ALA A 70 -12.94 -5.73 -8.78
CA ALA A 70 -12.26 -6.66 -9.65
C ALA A 70 -10.79 -6.88 -9.20
N PRO A 71 -10.24 -8.09 -9.42
CA PRO A 71 -8.83 -8.37 -9.13
C PRO A 71 -7.89 -7.61 -10.08
N THR A 72 -8.35 -7.35 -11.31
CA THR A 72 -7.65 -6.53 -12.31
C THR A 72 -8.60 -5.46 -12.83
N MET A 73 -8.08 -4.26 -13.11
CA MET A 73 -8.85 -3.17 -13.73
C MET A 73 -8.01 -2.45 -14.78
N ARG A 74 -8.68 -1.88 -15.77
CA ARG A 74 -8.04 -0.97 -16.72
C ARG A 74 -8.27 0.47 -16.32
N LEU A 75 -7.18 1.23 -16.24
CA LEU A 75 -7.21 2.66 -16.04
C LEU A 75 -7.07 3.33 -17.40
N ARG A 76 -8.19 3.66 -18.06
CA ARG A 76 -8.12 4.49 -19.27
C ARG A 76 -7.70 5.89 -18.88
N LEU A 77 -6.42 6.23 -18.85
CA LEU A 77 -5.97 7.57 -18.45
C LEU A 77 -6.08 8.53 -19.64
N PHE A 78 -5.54 8.14 -20.79
CA PHE A 78 -5.71 8.78 -22.09
C PHE A 78 -5.71 7.71 -23.18
N ASP A 79 -5.97 8.07 -24.43
CA ASP A 79 -6.03 7.08 -25.53
C ASP A 79 -4.70 6.33 -25.70
N ASP A 80 -3.57 7.02 -25.47
CA ASP A 80 -2.21 6.48 -25.51
C ASP A 80 -1.74 5.86 -24.19
N VAL A 81 -2.54 5.93 -23.10
CA VAL A 81 -2.13 5.48 -21.76
C VAL A 81 -3.28 4.77 -21.07
N GLN A 82 -3.29 3.44 -21.12
CA GLN A 82 -4.39 2.63 -20.59
C GLN A 82 -3.91 1.41 -19.81
N PRO A 83 -3.09 1.58 -18.75
CA PRO A 83 -2.51 0.46 -18.03
C PRO A 83 -3.60 -0.43 -17.43
N VAL A 84 -3.35 -1.74 -17.47
CA VAL A 84 -4.14 -2.75 -16.76
C VAL A 84 -3.38 -3.09 -15.49
N LEU A 85 -4.00 -2.83 -14.34
CA LEU A 85 -3.39 -3.02 -13.04
C LEU A 85 -4.07 -4.17 -12.31
N THR A 86 -3.24 -5.02 -11.70
CA THR A 86 -3.64 -6.03 -10.74
C THR A 86 -3.62 -5.43 -9.35
N ARG A 87 -4.70 -5.65 -8.59
CA ARG A 87 -4.83 -5.19 -7.22
C ARG A 87 -3.84 -5.94 -6.31
N THR A 88 -2.91 -5.21 -5.72
CA THR A 88 -1.94 -5.76 -4.77
C THR A 88 -2.40 -5.60 -3.33
N ARG A 89 -3.09 -4.49 -3.01
CA ARG A 89 -3.59 -4.23 -1.66
C ARG A 89 -4.91 -3.47 -1.68
N ILE A 90 -5.77 -3.80 -0.71
CA ILE A 90 -6.90 -2.97 -0.30
C ILE A 90 -6.72 -2.64 1.19
N LYS A 91 -6.92 -1.37 1.54
CA LYS A 91 -7.06 -0.89 2.91
C LYS A 91 -8.48 -0.36 3.08
N GLN A 92 -9.11 -0.67 4.21
CA GLN A 92 -10.41 -0.13 4.59
C GLN A 92 -10.27 0.55 5.97
N PRO A 93 -9.75 1.79 6.04
CA PRO A 93 -9.49 2.45 7.32
C PRO A 93 -10.76 2.73 8.13
N ALA A 94 -11.89 2.96 7.45
CA ALA A 94 -13.20 3.18 8.05
C ALA A 94 -14.30 2.64 7.11
N ALA A 95 -15.54 2.54 7.61
CA ALA A 95 -16.67 2.02 6.82
C ALA A 95 -16.93 2.80 5.51
N ASP A 96 -16.64 4.10 5.51
CA ASP A 96 -16.80 5.02 4.38
C ASP A 96 -15.47 5.37 3.69
N GLN A 97 -14.37 4.65 3.99
CA GLN A 97 -13.04 4.91 3.45
C GLN A 97 -12.38 3.65 2.85
N LEU A 98 -11.81 3.78 1.66
CA LEU A 98 -11.15 2.69 0.95
C LEU A 98 -9.86 3.21 0.32
N VAL A 99 -8.77 2.45 0.39
CA VAL A 99 -7.58 2.68 -0.44
C VAL A 99 -7.30 1.44 -1.26
N TRP A 100 -7.29 1.59 -2.57
CA TRP A 100 -6.97 0.56 -3.53
C TRP A 100 -5.57 0.81 -4.09
N ILE A 101 -4.71 -0.19 -4.03
CA ILE A 101 -3.35 -0.14 -4.56
C ILE A 101 -3.19 -1.25 -5.58
N GLY A 102 -2.61 -0.91 -6.73
CA GLY A 102 -2.39 -1.87 -7.80
C GLY A 102 -1.11 -1.65 -8.56
N ARG A 103 -0.67 -2.71 -9.23
CA ARG A 103 0.54 -2.73 -10.05
C ARG A 103 0.27 -3.39 -11.40
N GLY A 104 0.93 -2.89 -12.43
CA GLY A 104 0.95 -3.45 -13.77
C GLY A 104 2.21 -4.27 -13.99
N ASP A 105 2.22 -5.05 -15.07
CA ASP A 105 3.31 -5.98 -15.37
C ASP A 105 4.60 -5.25 -15.82
N ASN A 106 4.52 -3.98 -16.23
CA ASN A 106 5.66 -3.18 -16.68
C ASN A 106 6.08 -2.13 -15.64
N GLY A 107 5.71 -2.32 -14.37
CA GLY A 107 6.07 -1.42 -13.28
C GLY A 107 5.13 -0.22 -13.13
N GLU A 108 3.97 -0.21 -13.79
CA GLU A 108 2.92 0.77 -13.55
C GLU A 108 2.33 0.58 -12.16
N GLN A 109 1.93 1.67 -11.50
CA GLN A 109 1.46 1.64 -10.11
C GLN A 109 0.34 2.65 -9.90
N ALA A 110 -0.62 2.34 -9.05
CA ALA A 110 -1.66 3.29 -8.68
C ALA A 110 -2.02 3.22 -7.19
N VAL A 111 -2.34 4.37 -6.63
CA VAL A 111 -2.98 4.57 -5.33
C VAL A 111 -4.29 5.29 -5.57
N LEU A 112 -5.41 4.68 -5.21
CA LEU A 112 -6.75 5.24 -5.35
C LEU A 112 -7.42 5.27 -3.97
N ALA A 113 -7.47 6.44 -3.35
CA ALA A 113 -8.08 6.61 -2.04
C ALA A 113 -9.48 7.23 -2.17
N MET A 114 -10.44 6.67 -1.46
CA MET A 114 -11.81 7.15 -1.38
C MET A 114 -12.22 7.45 0.05
N ALA A 115 -12.97 8.54 0.23
CA ALA A 115 -13.68 8.86 1.45
C ALA A 115 -15.07 9.39 1.11
N ARG A 116 -16.13 8.77 1.66
CA ARG A 116 -17.54 9.16 1.44
C ARG A 116 -17.91 9.31 -0.05
N GLY A 117 -17.35 8.44 -0.90
CA GLY A 117 -17.60 8.43 -2.34
C GLY A 117 -16.79 9.44 -3.16
N VAL A 118 -15.93 10.25 -2.54
CA VAL A 118 -14.98 11.14 -3.22
C VAL A 118 -13.62 10.45 -3.31
N MET A 119 -13.00 10.46 -4.49
CA MET A 119 -11.71 9.83 -4.78
C MET A 119 -10.60 10.87 -5.01
N THR A 120 -9.42 10.60 -4.45
CA THR A 120 -8.14 11.14 -4.92
C THR A 120 -7.29 9.98 -5.40
N GLY A 121 -6.69 10.11 -6.58
CA GLY A 121 -5.89 9.03 -7.18
C GLY A 121 -4.57 9.51 -7.76
N THR A 122 -3.55 8.67 -7.68
CA THR A 122 -2.26 8.87 -8.32
C THR A 122 -1.92 7.62 -9.13
N VAL A 123 -1.42 7.80 -10.35
CA VAL A 123 -0.99 6.71 -11.23
C VAL A 123 0.37 7.03 -11.81
N PHE A 124 1.30 6.09 -11.70
CA PHE A 124 2.63 6.13 -12.29
C PHE A 124 2.64 5.12 -13.44
N ALA A 125 2.79 5.59 -14.68
CA ALA A 125 2.77 4.72 -15.86
C ALA A 125 3.62 5.33 -16.98
N ASP A 126 4.41 4.52 -17.67
CA ASP A 126 5.28 4.93 -18.78
C ASP A 126 6.19 6.15 -18.46
N GLY A 127 6.74 6.22 -17.24
CA GLY A 127 7.56 7.36 -16.81
C GLY A 127 6.79 8.68 -16.63
N ARG A 128 5.46 8.63 -16.64
CA ARG A 128 4.56 9.77 -16.45
C ARG A 128 3.79 9.61 -15.14
N VAL A 129 3.32 10.75 -14.61
CA VAL A 129 2.49 10.81 -13.41
C VAL A 129 1.13 11.35 -13.79
N PHE A 130 0.09 10.72 -13.26
CA PHE A 130 -1.29 11.14 -13.46
C PHE A 130 -1.96 11.33 -12.11
N GLU A 131 -2.82 12.33 -12.02
CA GLU A 131 -3.64 12.55 -10.84
C GLU A 131 -5.11 12.59 -11.21
N ILE A 132 -5.91 12.00 -10.33
CA ILE A 132 -7.36 11.94 -10.42
C ILE A 132 -7.92 12.74 -9.27
N GLY A 133 -8.74 13.74 -9.61
CA GLY A 133 -9.36 14.62 -8.62
C GLY A 133 -10.80 14.93 -8.98
N LEU A 134 -11.58 15.29 -7.96
CA LEU A 134 -12.91 15.84 -8.14
C LEU A 134 -12.81 17.31 -8.53
N GLU A 135 -13.64 17.73 -9.48
CA GLU A 135 -13.71 19.11 -9.94
C GLU A 135 -14.96 19.81 -9.38
N PRO A 136 -15.00 21.16 -9.38
CA PRO A 136 -16.14 21.92 -8.85
C PRO A 136 -17.49 21.60 -9.52
N ASP A 137 -17.48 21.06 -10.75
CA ASP A 137 -18.69 20.61 -11.45
C ASP A 137 -19.17 19.21 -11.02
N GLY A 138 -18.52 18.61 -10.01
CA GLY A 138 -18.83 17.28 -9.49
C GLY A 138 -18.37 16.11 -10.38
N GLN A 139 -17.68 16.39 -11.48
CA GLN A 139 -17.07 15.36 -12.33
C GLN A 139 -15.61 15.13 -11.93
N TYR A 140 -15.09 13.96 -12.27
CA TYR A 140 -13.66 13.70 -12.09
C TYR A 140 -12.87 14.25 -13.28
N SER A 141 -11.66 14.72 -13.02
CA SER A 141 -10.66 14.93 -14.05
C SER A 141 -9.47 14.00 -13.84
N ILE A 142 -8.82 13.69 -14.96
CA ILE A 142 -7.54 12.98 -15.02
C ILE A 142 -6.57 13.95 -15.66
N ALA A 143 -5.53 14.31 -14.90
CA ALA A 143 -4.48 15.20 -15.33
C ALA A 143 -3.20 14.40 -15.56
N GLU A 144 -2.56 14.57 -16.72
CA GLU A 144 -1.15 14.22 -16.90
C GLU A 144 -0.30 15.36 -16.35
N ILE A 145 0.51 15.05 -15.36
CA ILE A 145 1.19 16.01 -14.52
C ILE A 145 2.43 16.55 -15.23
N ASP A 146 2.65 17.86 -15.15
CA ASP A 146 3.89 18.48 -15.61
C ASP A 146 4.85 18.68 -14.44
N SER A 147 5.65 17.65 -14.14
CA SER A 147 6.55 17.66 -12.97
C SER A 147 7.53 18.84 -12.95
N ALA A 148 7.91 19.36 -14.13
CA ALA A 148 8.83 20.49 -14.25
C ALA A 148 8.21 21.86 -13.90
N ALA A 149 6.87 21.94 -13.85
CA ALA A 149 6.14 23.18 -13.59
C ALA A 149 5.74 23.36 -12.12
N PHE A 150 6.04 22.37 -11.25
CA PHE A 150 5.98 22.58 -9.82
C PHE A 150 7.16 23.45 -9.37
N PRO A 151 6.96 24.35 -8.40
CA PRO A 151 8.09 24.92 -7.69
C PRO A 151 8.85 23.83 -6.94
N THR A 152 10.04 24.15 -6.44
CA THR A 152 10.70 23.27 -5.50
C THR A 152 9.85 23.14 -4.24
N ASP A 153 9.96 21.99 -3.59
CA ASP A 153 9.70 21.96 -2.14
C ASP A 153 10.76 22.87 -1.50
N ASP A 154 10.54 23.42 -0.29
CA ASP A 154 11.53 24.20 0.48
C ASP A 154 12.67 24.91 -0.31
N PRO A 155 12.38 25.98 -1.08
CA PRO A 155 13.40 26.72 -1.81
C PRO A 155 14.43 27.30 -0.83
N GLU A 156 15.71 26.96 -1.03
CA GLU A 156 16.83 27.56 -0.31
C GLU A 156 16.74 29.09 -0.38
N PHE A 157 16.50 29.75 0.75
CA PHE A 157 16.68 31.18 0.86
C PHE A 157 17.96 31.47 1.64
N GLU A 158 18.93 32.07 0.94
CA GLU A 158 20.02 32.79 1.57
C GLU A 158 19.45 33.89 2.47
N GLY A 159 19.64 33.80 3.80
CA GLY A 159 19.42 34.94 4.69
C GLY A 159 18.77 34.69 6.03
N ILE A 160 18.37 33.46 6.36
CA ILE A 160 17.98 33.08 7.72
C ILE A 160 18.92 31.99 8.21
N ASN A 161 19.71 32.32 9.24
CA ASN A 161 20.47 31.34 10.00
C ASN A 161 19.48 30.29 10.48
N PHE A 162 19.58 29.08 9.92
CA PHE A 162 19.07 27.90 10.60
C PHE A 162 19.62 27.95 12.03
N GLU A 163 18.73 27.83 13.01
CA GLU A 163 19.13 27.48 14.35
C GLU A 163 19.65 26.04 14.27
N ILE A 164 20.91 25.90 13.83
CA ILE A 164 21.71 24.71 14.03
C ILE A 164 21.90 24.65 15.54
N LEU A 165 21.01 23.93 16.22
CA LEU A 165 21.26 23.50 17.58
C LEU A 165 22.36 22.43 17.50
N GLU A 166 23.60 22.86 17.72
CA GLU A 166 24.76 21.97 17.87
C GLU A 166 24.45 20.89 18.92
N ASP A 167 24.58 19.61 18.56
CA ASP A 167 24.58 18.49 19.52
C ASP A 167 26.02 17.95 19.68
N PRO A 168 26.57 17.88 20.91
CA PRO A 168 27.92 17.43 21.18
C PRO A 168 28.14 15.92 20.92
N GLY A 169 28.88 15.62 19.86
CA GLY A 169 30.08 14.77 19.94
C GLY A 169 29.94 13.24 19.86
N ASN A 170 30.65 12.71 18.85
CA ASN A 170 31.19 11.35 18.70
C ASN A 170 30.21 10.18 18.53
N PHE A 171 30.24 9.51 17.37
CA PHE A 171 30.50 8.06 17.26
C PHE A 171 30.99 7.67 15.86
N VAL A 172 31.84 6.63 15.82
CA VAL A 172 32.66 6.17 14.70
C VAL A 172 32.17 4.80 14.21
N GLY A 173 32.16 4.60 12.89
CA GLY A 173 32.53 3.31 12.26
C GLY A 173 31.42 2.46 11.66
N ASP A 174 31.24 2.54 10.33
CA ASP A 174 30.44 1.63 9.50
C ASP A 174 31.35 0.57 8.83
N GLN A 175 30.86 -0.66 8.70
CA GLN A 175 31.47 -1.72 7.89
C GLN A 175 30.40 -2.35 6.98
N VAL A 176 30.67 -2.27 5.69
CA VAL A 176 29.83 -2.68 4.56
C VAL A 176 30.02 -4.17 4.25
N VAL A 177 28.93 -4.87 3.89
CA VAL A 177 29.03 -6.12 3.10
C VAL A 177 27.98 -6.10 1.99
N ALA A 178 28.44 -6.33 0.75
CA ALA A 178 27.69 -6.32 -0.49
C ALA A 178 27.22 -7.73 -0.90
N GLY A 179 26.13 -7.79 -1.67
CA GLY A 179 25.68 -8.99 -2.39
C GLY A 179 24.45 -8.70 -3.24
N ALA A 180 24.56 -8.92 -4.55
CA ALA A 180 23.62 -8.51 -5.60
C ALA A 180 22.53 -9.54 -5.89
N ASP A 181 21.33 -9.06 -6.19
CA ASP A 181 20.38 -9.49 -7.23
C ASP A 181 19.27 -8.42 -7.28
N GLY A 182 18.75 -8.07 -8.47
CA GLY A 182 17.74 -7.01 -8.61
C GLY A 182 16.49 -7.30 -7.75
N PRO A 183 15.78 -6.30 -7.19
CA PRO A 183 14.66 -6.60 -6.32
C PRO A 183 13.51 -7.19 -7.15
N ALA A 184 13.44 -8.52 -7.11
CA ALA A 184 12.19 -9.24 -7.14
C ALA A 184 11.27 -8.64 -6.08
N THR A 185 10.03 -8.36 -6.48
CA THR A 185 8.84 -8.11 -5.65
C THR A 185 9.10 -8.08 -4.13
N VAL A 186 9.36 -6.89 -3.58
CA VAL A 186 9.28 -6.67 -2.14
C VAL A 186 7.80 -6.59 -1.73
N ASP A 187 7.15 -7.75 -1.72
CA ASP A 187 5.84 -7.93 -1.09
C ASP A 187 5.94 -8.67 0.27
N ALA A 188 7.16 -8.87 0.77
CA ALA A 188 7.40 -9.24 2.16
C ALA A 188 8.86 -8.96 2.55
N LEU A 189 9.15 -7.74 3.01
CA LEU A 189 10.26 -7.60 3.96
C LEU A 189 9.86 -8.40 5.20
N THR A 190 10.76 -9.26 5.69
CA THR A 190 10.44 -10.15 6.81
C THR A 190 10.26 -9.35 8.10
N GLY A 191 9.21 -9.65 8.86
CA GLY A 191 8.91 -8.99 10.14
C GLY A 191 7.81 -7.92 10.03
N THR A 192 7.24 -7.53 11.16
CA THR A 192 6.23 -6.46 11.22
C THR A 192 6.87 -5.13 10.78
N PRO A 193 6.29 -4.41 9.80
CA PRO A 193 6.78 -3.10 9.41
C PRO A 193 6.83 -2.14 10.61
N VAL A 194 7.86 -1.28 10.67
CA VAL A 194 7.90 -0.19 11.65
C VAL A 194 6.82 0.82 11.28
N GLN A 195 5.90 1.04 12.21
CA GLN A 195 4.80 1.97 12.03
C GLN A 195 5.20 3.35 12.54
N VAL A 196 4.95 4.38 11.75
CA VAL A 196 5.02 5.79 12.16
C VAL A 196 3.62 6.36 12.09
N ASP A 197 3.13 6.90 13.20
CA ASP A 197 1.79 7.45 13.29
C ASP A 197 1.80 8.92 12.83
N VAL A 198 0.92 9.24 11.88
CA VAL A 198 0.86 10.56 11.25
C VAL A 198 -0.51 11.17 11.45
N MET A 199 -0.52 12.42 11.86
CA MET A 199 -1.71 13.26 11.88
C MET A 199 -1.67 14.23 10.71
N VAL A 200 -2.79 14.34 10.00
CA VAL A 200 -2.99 15.35 8.96
C VAL A 200 -4.07 16.32 9.41
N VAL A 201 -3.77 17.61 9.37
CA VAL A 201 -4.75 18.68 9.61
C VAL A 201 -4.82 19.59 8.40
N TRP A 202 -5.91 20.34 8.24
CA TRP A 202 -6.04 21.28 7.12
C TRP A 202 -6.82 22.54 7.46
N THR A 203 -6.55 23.61 6.70
CA THR A 203 -7.26 24.89 6.85
C THR A 203 -8.64 24.87 6.19
N PRO A 204 -9.55 25.80 6.57
CA PRO A 204 -10.84 25.95 5.90
C PRO A 204 -10.70 26.28 4.40
N SER A 205 -9.69 27.06 4.03
CA SER A 205 -9.39 27.43 2.64
C SER A 205 -8.97 26.21 1.80
N ALA A 206 -8.10 25.35 2.33
CA ALA A 206 -7.73 24.09 1.67
C ALA A 206 -8.93 23.16 1.50
N GLU A 207 -9.80 23.05 2.51
CA GLU A 207 -11.02 22.25 2.39
C GLU A 207 -11.97 22.78 1.31
N LEU A 208 -12.18 24.10 1.27
CA LEU A 208 -13.00 24.74 0.27
C LEU A 208 -12.45 24.49 -1.14
N ALA A 209 -11.15 24.68 -1.33
CA ALA A 209 -10.47 24.47 -2.62
C ALA A 209 -10.53 23.00 -3.08
N ALA A 210 -10.48 22.05 -2.14
CA ALA A 210 -10.62 20.62 -2.44
C ALA A 210 -12.04 20.21 -2.86
N GLY A 211 -13.06 21.02 -2.55
CA GLY A 211 -14.47 20.66 -2.71
C GLY A 211 -15.09 19.97 -1.49
N GLY A 212 -14.49 20.13 -0.29
CA GLY A 212 -15.06 19.72 0.99
C GLY A 212 -14.28 18.64 1.74
N ALA A 213 -14.70 18.37 2.98
CA ALA A 213 -14.03 17.42 3.89
C ALA A 213 -13.82 16.01 3.30
N ALA A 214 -14.74 15.51 2.47
CA ALA A 214 -14.57 14.20 1.83
C ALA A 214 -13.37 14.17 0.88
N ALA A 215 -13.15 15.25 0.11
CA ALA A 215 -11.99 15.40 -0.75
C ALA A 215 -10.70 15.47 0.07
N MET A 216 -10.67 16.26 1.14
CA MET A 216 -9.49 16.35 2.03
C MET A 216 -9.16 15.03 2.72
N ASN A 217 -10.15 14.28 3.18
CA ASN A 217 -9.92 12.94 3.74
C ASN A 217 -9.35 11.98 2.68
N SER A 218 -9.88 12.00 1.46
CA SER A 218 -9.35 11.17 0.37
C SER A 218 -7.91 11.57 0.00
N LEU A 219 -7.59 12.87 0.05
CA LEU A 219 -6.25 13.39 -0.19
C LEU A 219 -5.26 12.95 0.91
N ALA A 220 -5.66 13.03 2.19
CA ALA A 220 -4.84 12.59 3.31
C ALA A 220 -4.51 11.09 3.21
N LEU A 221 -5.51 10.27 2.89
CA LEU A 221 -5.31 8.83 2.64
C LEU A 221 -4.39 8.58 1.45
N ALA A 222 -4.61 9.24 0.32
CA ALA A 222 -3.75 9.11 -0.86
C ALA A 222 -2.31 9.56 -0.57
N SER A 223 -2.12 10.60 0.23
CA SER A 223 -0.80 11.11 0.63
C SER A 223 -0.02 10.07 1.46
N ILE A 224 -0.68 9.49 2.46
CA ILE A 224 -0.13 8.43 3.31
C ILE A 224 0.22 7.20 2.47
N ASP A 225 -0.67 6.73 1.62
CA ASP A 225 -0.45 5.51 0.85
C ASP A 225 0.49 5.70 -0.34
N ASN A 226 0.67 6.92 -0.86
CA ASN A 226 1.78 7.24 -1.78
C ASN A 226 3.13 7.23 -1.06
N ALA A 227 3.23 7.71 0.19
CA ALA A 227 4.45 7.58 0.98
C ALA A 227 4.76 6.10 1.31
N ASN A 228 3.74 5.31 1.65
CA ASN A 228 3.89 3.87 1.83
C ASN A 228 4.30 3.15 0.54
N LEU A 229 3.81 3.62 -0.62
CA LEU A 229 4.24 3.12 -1.92
C LEU A 229 5.74 3.39 -2.12
N VAL A 230 6.22 4.59 -1.75
CA VAL A 230 7.66 4.92 -1.80
C VAL A 230 8.48 3.97 -0.92
N TYR A 231 8.05 3.71 0.32
CA TYR A 231 8.78 2.81 1.22
C TYR A 231 8.82 1.37 0.69
N ALA A 232 7.65 0.87 0.26
CA ALA A 232 7.54 -0.46 -0.33
C ALA A 232 8.42 -0.59 -1.57
N ASN A 233 8.37 0.37 -2.49
CA ASN A 233 9.20 0.40 -3.68
C ASN A 233 10.71 0.47 -3.40
N SER A 234 11.07 1.00 -2.23
CA SER A 234 12.48 1.20 -1.83
C SER A 234 13.00 0.10 -0.91
N GLY A 235 12.21 -0.95 -0.65
CA GLY A 235 12.62 -2.04 0.23
C GLY A 235 12.78 -1.63 1.71
N VAL A 236 12.12 -0.56 2.15
CA VAL A 236 12.13 -0.12 3.55
C VAL A 236 10.93 -0.73 4.28
N ASN A 237 11.17 -1.48 5.37
CA ASN A 237 10.11 -2.17 6.13
C ASN A 237 9.41 -1.22 7.09
N ALA A 238 8.75 -0.22 6.54
CA ALA A 238 8.08 0.84 7.28
C ALA A 238 6.71 1.14 6.68
N VAL A 239 5.80 1.66 7.51
CA VAL A 239 4.49 2.15 7.08
C VAL A 239 4.11 3.41 7.86
N LEU A 240 3.59 4.41 7.16
CA LEU A 240 2.84 5.50 7.75
C LEU A 240 1.40 5.04 8.03
N ASN A 241 0.92 5.35 9.22
CA ASN A 241 -0.46 5.13 9.61
C ASN A 241 -1.14 6.47 9.91
N LEU A 242 -2.29 6.72 9.27
CA LEU A 242 -3.07 7.92 9.51
C LEU A 242 -3.89 7.75 10.79
N VAL A 243 -3.48 8.39 11.87
CA VAL A 243 -4.18 8.30 13.17
C VAL A 243 -5.24 9.39 13.35
N TYR A 244 -5.13 10.50 12.62
CA TYR A 244 -6.12 11.56 12.62
C TYR A 244 -6.08 12.38 11.32
N ALA A 245 -7.26 12.81 10.89
CA ALA A 245 -7.49 13.68 9.75
C ALA A 245 -8.62 14.66 10.08
N GLY A 246 -8.38 15.97 10.04
CA GLY A 246 -9.44 16.95 10.31
C GLY A 246 -9.11 18.40 9.99
N GLN A 247 -10.16 19.21 9.84
CA GLN A 247 -10.04 20.66 9.68
C GLN A 247 -9.63 21.31 11.02
N VAL A 248 -8.79 22.34 10.95
CA VAL A 248 -8.42 23.19 12.08
C VAL A 248 -8.91 24.62 11.84
N ASN A 249 -9.20 25.35 12.93
CA ASN A 249 -9.56 26.76 12.84
C ASN A 249 -8.29 27.62 12.69
N TYR A 250 -7.76 27.68 11.48
CA TYR A 250 -6.55 28.41 11.16
C TYR A 250 -6.64 29.05 9.78
N THR A 251 -6.22 30.31 9.70
CA THR A 251 -6.10 31.03 8.43
C THR A 251 -4.64 31.00 8.00
N GLU A 252 -4.36 30.24 6.94
CA GLU A 252 -3.04 30.20 6.31
C GLU A 252 -2.57 31.56 5.78
N ASN A 253 -1.26 31.74 5.81
CA ASN A 253 -0.55 32.82 5.15
C ASN A 253 0.17 32.27 3.92
N PRO A 254 -0.50 32.23 2.74
CA PRO A 254 0.08 31.63 1.54
C PRO A 254 1.37 32.31 1.06
N ALA A 255 1.60 33.56 1.48
CA ALA A 255 2.83 34.30 1.17
C ALA A 255 4.01 33.95 2.10
N SER A 256 3.79 33.22 3.20
CA SER A 256 4.81 32.85 4.18
C SER A 256 4.52 31.49 4.81
N ILE A 257 4.82 30.42 4.07
CA ILE A 257 4.68 29.04 4.55
C ILE A 257 5.51 28.77 5.82
N THR A 258 6.63 29.48 5.98
CA THR A 258 7.49 29.38 7.17
C THR A 258 6.80 29.91 8.42
N THR A 259 6.02 31.00 8.31
CA THR A 259 5.19 31.49 9.41
C THR A 259 4.13 30.49 9.79
N ASP A 260 3.49 29.84 8.81
CA ASP A 260 2.49 28.82 9.09
C ASP A 260 3.11 27.57 9.75
N LEU A 261 4.32 27.17 9.37
CA LEU A 261 5.05 26.12 10.08
C LEU A 261 5.42 26.55 11.51
N SER A 262 5.86 27.80 11.71
CA SER A 262 6.15 28.32 13.05
C SER A 262 4.91 28.30 13.94
N ASN A 263 3.76 28.75 13.44
CA ASN A 263 2.49 28.72 14.17
C ASN A 263 1.99 27.29 14.42
N LEU A 264 2.25 26.35 13.49
CA LEU A 264 1.92 24.93 13.69
C LEU A 264 2.77 24.27 14.77
N ARG A 265 4.01 24.72 14.97
CA ARG A 265 4.94 24.21 16.00
C ARG A 265 4.79 24.89 17.35
N GLY A 266 4.29 26.12 17.35
CA GLY A 266 4.14 26.93 18.55
C GLY A 266 3.14 26.33 19.53
N THR A 267 3.50 26.34 20.81
CA THR A 267 2.64 25.83 21.90
C THR A 267 2.16 26.92 22.87
N THR A 268 2.66 28.14 22.67
CA THR A 268 2.43 29.29 23.56
C THR A 268 1.78 30.46 22.85
N ASP A 269 1.55 30.34 21.53
CA ASP A 269 0.90 31.38 20.75
C ASP A 269 -0.63 31.20 20.74
N ALA A 270 -1.36 31.98 19.96
CA ALA A 270 -2.83 31.91 19.90
C ALA A 270 -3.33 30.98 18.79
N TYR A 271 -2.44 30.28 18.08
CA TYR A 271 -2.72 29.53 16.87
C TYR A 271 -2.52 28.04 17.12
N LEU A 272 -3.42 27.21 16.58
CA LEU A 272 -3.22 25.75 16.45
C LEU A 272 -2.83 24.97 17.74
N ASN A 273 -2.91 25.54 18.95
CA ASN A 273 -2.57 24.83 20.20
C ASN A 273 -3.34 23.51 20.37
N ASP A 274 -4.60 23.47 19.91
CA ASP A 274 -5.44 22.27 19.94
C ASP A 274 -4.84 21.11 19.10
N VAL A 275 -3.99 21.42 18.11
CA VAL A 275 -3.24 20.42 17.33
C VAL A 275 -2.27 19.66 18.22
N HIS A 276 -1.59 20.30 19.17
CA HIS A 276 -0.68 19.62 20.08
C HIS A 276 -1.43 18.68 21.03
N ALA A 277 -2.55 19.15 21.60
CA ALA A 277 -3.41 18.31 22.43
C ALA A 277 -3.95 17.11 21.63
N LYS A 278 -4.38 17.32 20.38
CA LYS A 278 -4.82 16.24 19.50
C LYS A 278 -3.67 15.29 19.14
N ARG A 279 -2.47 15.80 18.82
CA ARG A 279 -1.26 15.02 18.54
C ARG A 279 -0.94 14.08 19.71
N ASP A 280 -1.05 14.58 20.93
CA ASP A 280 -0.86 13.81 22.17
C ASP A 280 -1.95 12.75 22.36
N GLU A 281 -3.22 13.12 22.12
CA GLU A 281 -4.37 12.22 22.22
C GLU A 281 -4.26 11.02 21.27
N VAL A 282 -3.83 11.25 20.03
CA VAL A 282 -3.79 10.22 18.97
C VAL A 282 -2.42 9.57 18.79
N GLY A 283 -1.40 10.04 19.52
CA GLY A 283 -0.04 9.49 19.46
C GLY A 283 0.70 9.75 18.15
N ALA A 284 0.44 10.87 17.46
CA ALA A 284 1.04 11.12 16.15
C ALA A 284 2.52 11.56 16.21
N ASP A 285 3.43 10.71 15.73
CA ASP A 285 4.86 10.98 15.59
C ASP A 285 5.14 12.19 14.70
N ILE A 286 4.41 12.34 13.58
CA ILE A 286 4.57 13.46 12.64
C ILE A 286 3.22 14.14 12.41
N VAL A 287 3.23 15.47 12.27
CA VAL A 287 2.04 16.25 11.94
C VAL A 287 2.25 17.04 10.64
N THR A 288 1.32 16.90 9.70
CA THR A 288 1.30 17.72 8.48
C THR A 288 0.08 18.62 8.45
N LEU A 289 0.29 19.91 8.15
CA LEU A 289 -0.77 20.86 7.81
C LEU A 289 -0.90 20.97 6.29
N PHE A 290 -2.08 20.70 5.74
CA PHE A 290 -2.43 21.08 4.38
C PHE A 290 -3.03 22.48 4.34
N GLY A 291 -2.44 23.32 3.51
CA GLY A 291 -3.00 24.63 3.15
C GLY A 291 -3.14 24.81 1.64
N GLU A 292 -3.60 25.98 1.22
CA GLU A 292 -3.83 26.33 -0.17
C GLU A 292 -3.07 27.61 -0.57
N GLY A 293 -2.51 27.61 -1.78
CA GLY A 293 -1.97 28.82 -2.41
C GLY A 293 -0.49 29.09 -2.16
N TYR A 294 0.21 28.24 -1.39
CA TYR A 294 1.67 28.32 -1.24
C TYR A 294 2.38 28.09 -2.58
N ARG A 295 1.83 27.22 -3.45
CA ARG A 295 2.39 26.94 -4.78
C ARG A 295 2.50 28.19 -5.65
N ASN A 296 1.53 29.10 -5.53
CA ASN A 296 1.54 30.38 -6.25
C ASN A 296 2.62 31.35 -5.73
N ASN A 297 3.18 31.06 -4.55
CA ASN A 297 4.28 31.79 -3.92
C ASN A 297 5.60 31.00 -3.97
N GLY A 298 5.67 29.93 -4.77
CA GLY A 298 6.91 29.19 -5.01
C GLY A 298 7.21 28.07 -4.02
N TYR A 299 6.23 27.60 -3.24
CA TYR A 299 6.42 26.52 -2.27
C TYR A 299 5.42 25.39 -2.50
N CYS A 300 5.91 24.15 -2.53
CA CYS A 300 5.03 22.97 -2.47
C CYS A 300 4.94 22.33 -1.08
N GLY A 301 5.97 22.54 -0.27
CA GLY A 301 6.05 22.10 1.11
C GLY A 301 7.18 22.79 1.84
N TYR A 302 7.11 22.77 3.16
CA TYR A 302 8.15 23.27 4.05
C TYR A 302 8.09 22.51 5.37
N GLY A 303 9.22 21.99 5.81
CA GLY A 303 9.31 21.10 6.95
C GLY A 303 10.57 21.33 7.77
N GLY A 304 10.69 20.62 8.88
CA GLY A 304 11.98 20.54 9.57
C GLY A 304 12.78 19.36 9.04
N ILE A 305 14.09 19.52 9.06
CA ILE A 305 15.04 18.48 8.68
C ILE A 305 15.68 17.93 9.95
N MET A 306 15.51 16.63 10.20
CA MET A 306 16.20 15.95 11.30
C MET A 306 17.65 15.66 10.90
N THR A 307 18.57 16.57 11.18
CA THR A 307 20.01 16.44 10.86
C THR A 307 20.79 15.60 11.88
N THR A 308 20.22 15.35 13.06
CA THR A 308 20.74 14.41 14.06
C THR A 308 19.64 13.44 14.43
N VAL A 309 19.87 12.14 14.26
CA VAL A 309 18.86 11.11 14.52
C VAL A 309 18.67 10.94 16.03
N SER A 310 17.61 11.53 16.56
CA SER A 310 17.29 11.48 18.00
C SER A 310 15.81 11.71 18.24
N THR A 311 15.26 11.08 19.28
CA THR A 311 13.89 11.35 19.74
C THR A 311 13.71 12.77 20.27
N SER A 312 14.79 13.48 20.59
CA SER A 312 14.74 14.91 20.95
C SER A 312 14.23 15.80 19.81
N TYR A 313 14.21 15.31 18.57
CA TYR A 313 13.64 16.03 17.42
C TYR A 313 12.10 16.05 17.42
N ALA A 314 11.42 15.22 18.22
CA ALA A 314 9.96 15.09 18.23
C ALA A 314 9.16 16.42 18.29
N PRO A 315 9.57 17.46 19.05
CA PRO A 315 8.90 18.77 19.05
C PRO A 315 8.94 19.52 17.71
N TYR A 316 9.84 19.15 16.79
CA TYR A 316 10.01 19.78 15.49
C TYR A 316 9.40 18.97 14.33
N ALA A 317 8.92 17.75 14.60
CA ALA A 317 8.35 16.80 13.64
C ALA A 317 6.99 17.24 13.05
N PHE A 318 7.04 18.37 12.35
CA PHE A 318 5.93 19.09 11.74
C PHE A 318 6.35 19.56 10.34
N ASN A 319 5.38 19.62 9.42
CA ASN A 319 5.56 20.20 8.10
C ASN A 319 4.25 20.79 7.56
N VAL A 320 4.36 21.73 6.62
CA VAL A 320 3.25 22.33 5.89
C VAL A 320 3.38 21.94 4.41
N VAL A 321 2.26 21.62 3.76
CA VAL A 321 2.23 21.19 2.36
C VAL A 321 1.10 21.91 1.64
N ASP A 322 1.36 22.39 0.42
CA ASP A 322 0.30 22.85 -0.47
C ASP A 322 -0.52 21.65 -0.94
N ARG A 323 -1.83 21.73 -0.74
CA ARG A 323 -2.79 20.68 -1.11
C ARG A 323 -2.58 20.18 -2.54
N SER A 324 -2.30 21.08 -3.48
CA SER A 324 -2.13 20.76 -4.90
C SER A 324 -0.81 20.04 -5.23
N CYS A 325 0.17 20.07 -4.32
CA CYS A 325 1.46 19.38 -4.48
C CYS A 325 1.51 18.02 -3.75
N ALA A 326 0.57 17.77 -2.82
CA ALA A 326 0.67 16.70 -1.83
C ALA A 326 0.90 15.30 -2.45
N VAL A 327 0.14 14.92 -3.49
CA VAL A 327 0.14 13.55 -4.03
C VAL A 327 0.88 13.41 -5.36
N SER A 328 0.65 14.27 -6.34
CA SER A 328 1.20 14.13 -7.69
C SER A 328 2.63 14.63 -7.84
N ASN A 329 3.00 15.65 -7.07
CA ASN A 329 4.40 16.02 -6.86
C ASN A 329 5.01 15.24 -5.70
N LEU A 330 4.26 14.38 -4.97
CA LEU A 330 4.74 13.66 -3.79
C LEU A 330 5.30 14.56 -2.67
N SER A 331 4.90 15.83 -2.60
CA SER A 331 5.43 16.78 -1.62
C SER A 331 5.10 16.38 -0.19
N PHE A 332 3.96 15.73 0.06
CA PHE A 332 3.69 15.17 1.40
C PHE A 332 4.76 14.16 1.83
N ALA A 333 5.07 13.20 0.97
CA ALA A 333 6.07 12.17 1.26
C ALA A 333 7.48 12.78 1.39
N HIS A 334 7.77 13.82 0.58
CA HIS A 334 9.02 14.57 0.63
C HIS A 334 9.24 15.22 2.00
N GLU A 335 8.27 16.02 2.46
CA GLU A 335 8.37 16.70 3.76
C GLU A 335 8.39 15.74 4.95
N VAL A 336 7.65 14.63 4.87
CA VAL A 336 7.74 13.55 5.86
C VAL A 336 9.15 12.96 5.88
N GLY A 337 9.78 12.82 4.71
CA GLY A 337 11.17 12.35 4.57
C GLY A 337 12.17 13.21 5.34
N HIS A 338 12.02 14.54 5.34
CA HIS A 338 12.87 15.42 6.13
C HIS A 338 12.76 15.19 7.64
N ASN A 339 11.54 14.99 8.14
CA ASN A 339 11.30 14.63 9.54
C ASN A 339 11.83 13.23 9.89
N GLN A 340 12.14 12.41 8.88
CA GLN A 340 12.76 11.10 9.01
C GLN A 340 14.29 11.12 8.83
N GLY A 341 14.86 12.31 8.67
CA GLY A 341 16.31 12.53 8.54
C GLY A 341 16.83 12.31 7.13
N LEU A 342 15.97 12.38 6.12
CA LEU A 342 16.37 12.34 4.71
C LEU A 342 16.63 13.77 4.21
N HIS A 343 17.57 13.91 3.28
CA HIS A 343 17.95 15.19 2.72
C HIS A 343 17.82 15.16 1.19
N HIS A 344 17.86 16.35 0.59
CA HIS A 344 17.88 16.57 -0.83
C HIS A 344 19.02 15.85 -1.52
N ASP A 345 19.07 15.84 -2.84
CA ASP A 345 20.31 15.48 -3.52
C ASP A 345 21.41 16.50 -3.20
N PRO A 346 22.70 16.12 -3.29
CA PRO A 346 23.80 16.96 -2.80
C PRO A 346 23.90 18.35 -3.45
N ALA A 347 23.34 18.54 -4.65
CA ALA A 347 23.35 19.84 -5.34
C ALA A 347 22.33 20.83 -4.76
N ASN A 348 21.38 20.36 -3.95
CA ASN A 348 20.25 21.12 -3.41
C ASN A 348 20.12 20.99 -1.89
N ALA A 349 21.17 20.47 -1.23
CA ALA A 349 21.17 20.29 0.21
C ALA A 349 21.71 21.55 0.92
N SER A 350 20.84 22.20 1.67
CA SER A 350 21.15 23.41 2.45
C SER A 350 21.93 23.15 3.74
N SER A 351 22.09 21.89 4.13
CA SER A 351 22.75 21.47 5.37
C SER A 351 23.31 20.05 5.27
N ALA A 352 24.06 19.64 6.29
CA ALA A 352 24.50 18.25 6.41
C ALA A 352 23.29 17.32 6.62
N ALA A 353 23.27 16.18 5.92
CA ALA A 353 22.25 15.16 6.14
C ALA A 353 22.48 14.39 7.45
N SER A 354 21.46 13.65 7.90
CA SER A 354 21.51 12.86 9.15
C SER A 354 22.62 11.81 9.18
N THR A 355 23.01 11.35 7.99
CA THR A 355 24.15 10.48 7.74
C THR A 355 24.80 10.88 6.41
N PRO A 356 26.08 10.56 6.16
CA PRO A 356 26.78 10.96 4.93
C PRO A 356 26.18 10.44 3.61
N TYR A 357 25.20 9.53 3.67
CA TYR A 357 24.54 8.93 2.51
C TYR A 357 23.03 9.23 2.42
N ALA A 358 22.46 9.99 3.35
CA ALA A 358 21.02 10.30 3.39
C ALA A 358 20.62 11.42 2.39
N TYR A 359 21.09 11.32 1.15
CA TYR A 359 20.84 12.29 0.09
C TYR A 359 20.00 11.71 -1.04
N GLY A 360 19.14 12.56 -1.62
CA GLY A 360 18.37 12.28 -2.83
C GLY A 360 19.25 12.00 -4.05
N TYR A 361 18.64 11.49 -5.11
CA TYR A 361 19.30 11.21 -6.39
C TYR A 361 18.46 11.68 -7.58
N GLN A 362 19.13 12.35 -8.52
CA GLN A 362 18.63 12.65 -9.85
C GLN A 362 19.46 11.89 -10.88
N ASP A 363 18.79 11.26 -11.84
CA ASP A 363 19.47 10.64 -12.98
C ASP A 363 20.18 11.73 -13.81
N PRO A 364 21.49 11.60 -14.08
CA PRO A 364 22.24 12.63 -14.81
C PRO A 364 21.73 12.92 -16.22
N ALA A 365 20.99 12.00 -16.85
CA ALA A 365 20.37 12.22 -18.15
C ALA A 365 18.98 12.87 -18.06
N GLY A 366 18.54 13.26 -16.85
CA GLY A 366 17.26 13.93 -16.60
C GLY A 366 16.04 13.00 -16.74
N ALA A 367 16.24 11.68 -16.66
CA ALA A 367 15.15 10.73 -16.90
C ALA A 367 14.15 10.63 -15.75
N PHE A 368 14.64 10.74 -14.52
CA PHE A 368 13.84 10.73 -13.30
C PHE A 368 14.61 11.41 -12.17
N ARG A 369 13.88 11.72 -11.10
CA ARG A 369 14.45 12.05 -9.78
C ARG A 369 13.72 11.26 -8.70
N THR A 370 14.45 10.89 -7.66
CA THR A 370 13.92 10.19 -6.48
C THR A 370 13.21 11.17 -5.54
N LEU A 371 12.47 10.65 -4.56
CA LEU A 371 11.54 11.42 -3.71
C LEU A 371 12.13 12.73 -3.17
N LEU A 372 13.34 12.67 -2.60
CA LEU A 372 13.97 13.83 -1.97
C LEU A 372 14.76 14.71 -2.93
N SER A 373 14.95 14.34 -4.20
CA SER A 373 15.75 15.15 -5.12
C SER A 373 14.95 16.25 -5.80
N TYR A 374 15.59 17.37 -6.12
CA TYR A 374 15.01 18.50 -6.85
C TYR A 374 15.27 18.43 -8.36
N GLY A 375 14.75 19.41 -9.08
CA GLY A 375 14.91 19.56 -10.53
C GLY A 375 13.68 19.16 -11.36
N SER A 376 13.82 19.28 -12.67
CA SER A 376 12.72 19.20 -13.63
C SER A 376 12.35 17.78 -14.08
N ALA A 377 13.19 16.79 -13.76
CA ALA A 377 12.91 15.39 -14.08
C ALA A 377 11.64 14.90 -13.36
N THR A 378 10.96 13.92 -13.93
CA THR A 378 9.78 13.31 -13.30
C THR A 378 10.17 12.69 -11.96
N ARG A 379 9.48 13.09 -10.88
CA ARG A 379 9.66 12.51 -9.55
C ARG A 379 8.99 11.13 -9.50
N VAL A 380 9.77 10.10 -9.21
CA VAL A 380 9.29 8.72 -9.12
C VAL A 380 9.05 8.32 -7.66
N PRO A 381 8.13 7.38 -7.38
CA PRO A 381 7.77 6.99 -6.01
C PRO A 381 8.80 6.02 -5.42
N TYR A 382 10.04 6.48 -5.30
CA TYR A 382 11.20 5.72 -4.80
C TYR A 382 12.15 6.65 -4.04
N LEU A 383 12.77 6.13 -2.99
CA LEU A 383 13.95 6.71 -2.37
C LEU A 383 15.18 6.42 -3.23
N SER A 384 16.23 7.21 -3.05
CA SER A 384 17.53 6.93 -3.65
C SER A 384 18.17 5.70 -3.04
N SER A 385 18.81 4.88 -3.87
CA SER A 385 19.65 3.76 -3.45
C SER A 385 20.51 3.24 -4.61
N PRO A 386 21.80 2.90 -4.39
CA PRO A 386 22.66 2.32 -5.41
C PRO A 386 22.30 0.88 -5.77
N THR A 387 21.37 0.25 -5.03
CA THR A 387 20.92 -1.14 -5.28
C THR A 387 19.59 -1.21 -6.04
N LEU A 388 18.92 -0.08 -6.25
CA LEU A 388 17.64 0.02 -6.94
C LEU A 388 17.82 0.53 -8.37
N TYR A 389 16.93 0.09 -9.27
CA TYR A 389 16.93 0.46 -10.68
C TYR A 389 15.54 0.90 -11.13
N TYR A 390 15.47 2.01 -11.87
CA TYR A 390 14.27 2.47 -12.56
C TYR A 390 14.50 2.42 -14.06
N ASN A 391 13.72 1.60 -14.77
CA ASN A 391 13.88 1.36 -16.21
C ASN A 391 15.34 1.04 -16.62
N GLY A 392 16.01 0.22 -15.81
CA GLY A 392 17.40 -0.21 -16.03
C GLY A 392 18.48 0.82 -15.65
N ARG A 393 18.11 1.98 -15.10
CA ARG A 393 19.04 3.01 -14.61
C ARG A 393 19.13 2.98 -13.08
N VAL A 394 20.34 3.05 -12.54
CA VAL A 394 20.57 3.06 -11.08
C VAL A 394 19.93 4.27 -10.43
N MET A 395 19.41 4.13 -9.21
CA MET A 395 18.67 5.18 -8.50
C MET A 395 19.47 5.83 -7.37
N GLY A 396 20.79 5.72 -7.38
CA GLY A 396 21.62 6.25 -6.30
C GLY A 396 23.10 5.99 -6.48
N THR A 397 23.86 6.47 -5.50
CA THR A 397 25.32 6.29 -5.38
C THR A 397 25.64 5.90 -3.94
N SER A 398 26.90 5.69 -3.60
CA SER A 398 27.30 5.39 -2.22
C SER A 398 26.97 6.50 -1.21
N THR A 399 26.79 7.75 -1.69
CA THR A 399 26.40 8.90 -0.86
C THR A 399 24.95 9.33 -1.09
N GLN A 400 24.20 8.62 -1.93
CA GLN A 400 22.81 8.94 -2.26
C GLN A 400 21.97 7.68 -2.10
N ASP A 401 21.70 7.34 -0.85
CA ASP A 401 21.03 6.11 -0.39
C ASP A 401 20.04 6.43 0.74
N ASN A 402 19.01 7.22 0.42
CA ASN A 402 17.93 7.53 1.34
C ASN A 402 17.19 6.27 1.83
N ALA A 403 17.14 5.20 1.03
CA ALA A 403 16.52 3.94 1.45
C ALA A 403 17.24 3.34 2.66
N ARG A 404 18.58 3.27 2.61
CA ARG A 404 19.41 2.84 3.74
C ARG A 404 19.24 3.74 4.95
N ALA A 405 19.26 5.06 4.74
CA ALA A 405 19.13 6.03 5.82
C ALA A 405 17.78 5.92 6.54
N LEU A 406 16.69 5.82 5.77
CA LEU A 406 15.36 5.67 6.35
C LEU A 406 15.26 4.38 7.18
N ALA A 407 15.77 3.26 6.65
CA ALA A 407 15.75 1.98 7.36
C ALA A 407 16.48 2.06 8.72
N ALA A 408 17.57 2.85 8.83
CA ALA A 408 18.28 3.07 10.08
C ALA A 408 17.54 4.02 11.03
N ASN A 409 16.85 5.03 10.50
CA ASN A 409 16.26 6.11 11.29
C ASN A 409 14.84 5.80 11.78
N ILE A 410 14.09 4.95 11.07
CA ILE A 410 12.63 4.83 11.23
C ILE A 410 12.19 4.40 12.65
N ALA A 411 12.99 3.60 13.35
CA ALA A 411 12.68 3.20 14.73
C ALA A 411 12.74 4.39 15.70
N THR A 412 13.65 5.34 15.48
CA THR A 412 13.74 6.58 16.26
C THR A 412 12.52 7.48 16.00
N VAL A 413 12.11 7.58 14.73
CA VAL A 413 10.95 8.40 14.33
C VAL A 413 9.66 7.85 14.94
N ALA A 414 9.46 6.53 14.91
CA ALA A 414 8.33 5.84 15.52
C ALA A 414 8.29 5.94 17.07
N ALA A 415 9.33 6.52 17.68
CA ALA A 415 9.42 6.75 19.11
C ALA A 415 9.18 8.22 19.50
N PHE A 416 8.85 9.10 18.55
CA PHE A 416 8.60 10.53 18.82
C PHE A 416 7.41 10.73 19.75
N LYS A 417 6.31 10.01 19.55
CA LYS A 417 5.16 9.98 20.46
C LYS A 417 4.96 8.58 21.01
N SER A 418 5.76 8.25 22.02
CA SER A 418 5.40 7.14 22.90
C SER A 418 4.18 7.54 23.73
N VAL A 419 3.01 6.94 23.46
CA VAL A 419 1.78 7.19 24.25
C VAL A 419 2.09 6.94 25.73
N GLY A 420 1.88 7.95 26.56
CA GLY A 420 2.30 7.97 27.96
C GLY A 420 1.80 6.78 28.77
N GLY A 421 2.71 5.86 29.06
CA GLY A 421 2.58 4.79 30.04
C GLY A 421 3.96 4.19 30.26
N THR A 422 4.52 4.37 31.45
CA THR A 422 5.81 3.82 31.88
C THR A 422 5.95 2.33 31.57
N THR A 423 6.74 1.99 30.57
CA THR A 423 7.60 0.80 30.59
C THR A 423 8.93 1.15 29.93
N THR A 424 9.99 1.07 30.71
CA THR A 424 11.38 0.88 30.28
C THR A 424 11.46 0.07 28.98
N PRO A 425 12.38 0.37 28.04
CA PRO A 425 12.47 -0.35 26.77
C PRO A 425 12.77 -1.83 27.03
N THR A 426 11.73 -2.64 27.11
CA THR A 426 11.82 -4.04 26.72
C THR A 426 11.48 -4.07 25.26
N THR A 427 12.45 -4.50 24.46
CA THR A 427 12.30 -4.99 23.09
C THR A 427 10.86 -5.45 22.82
N PRO A 428 10.18 -4.97 21.76
CA PRO A 428 8.91 -5.53 21.36
C PRO A 428 9.14 -7.01 21.07
N THR A 429 8.87 -7.84 22.05
CA THR A 429 8.74 -9.27 21.83
C THR A 429 7.48 -9.37 21.00
N THR A 430 7.66 -9.72 19.74
CA THR A 430 6.61 -10.38 18.96
C THR A 430 5.88 -11.29 19.93
N PRO A 431 4.56 -11.16 20.16
CA PRO A 431 3.88 -12.06 21.08
C PRO A 431 4.24 -13.46 20.63
N THR A 432 4.91 -14.22 21.48
CA THR A 432 5.31 -15.58 21.13
C THR A 432 4.00 -16.30 20.89
N CYS A 433 3.65 -16.47 19.62
CA CYS A 433 2.36 -16.97 19.27
C CYS A 433 2.33 -18.44 19.64
N SER A 434 1.61 -18.74 20.71
CA SER A 434 1.30 -20.09 21.12
C SER A 434 -0.05 -20.42 20.51
N TYR A 435 -0.12 -21.57 19.84
CA TYR A 435 -1.37 -22.10 19.30
C TYR A 435 -1.56 -23.50 19.88
N SER A 436 -2.76 -23.77 20.36
CA SER A 436 -3.18 -25.13 20.66
C SER A 436 -4.59 -25.35 20.15
N VAL A 437 -4.89 -26.59 19.77
CA VAL A 437 -6.21 -27.02 19.31
C VAL A 437 -6.79 -28.01 20.32
N SER A 438 -8.11 -27.98 20.52
CA SER A 438 -8.79 -28.85 21.48
C SER A 438 -8.73 -30.34 21.12
N THR A 439 -8.39 -30.69 19.87
CA THR A 439 -8.19 -32.07 19.40
C THR A 439 -7.32 -32.11 18.15
N THR A 440 -6.56 -33.19 17.98
CA THR A 440 -5.79 -33.51 16.76
C THR A 440 -6.45 -34.62 15.92
N SER A 441 -7.63 -35.09 16.32
CA SER A 441 -8.40 -36.05 15.52
C SER A 441 -9.91 -35.83 15.61
N LEU A 442 -10.60 -36.06 14.49
CA LEU A 442 -12.04 -36.01 14.36
C LEU A 442 -12.55 -37.27 13.66
N SER A 443 -13.55 -37.92 14.24
CA SER A 443 -14.22 -39.09 13.66
C SER A 443 -15.68 -38.79 13.39
N PHE A 444 -16.11 -39.06 12.16
CA PHE A 444 -17.48 -38.83 11.68
C PHE A 444 -18.14 -40.15 11.26
N ALA A 445 -19.46 -40.23 11.48
CA ALA A 445 -20.26 -41.30 10.92
C ALA A 445 -20.40 -41.14 9.40
N SER A 446 -20.82 -42.21 8.72
CA SER A 446 -21.06 -42.20 7.28
C SER A 446 -22.16 -41.21 6.86
N THR A 447 -23.03 -40.78 7.77
CA THR A 447 -24.02 -39.72 7.50
C THR A 447 -23.41 -38.32 7.39
N GLY A 448 -22.14 -38.12 7.75
CA GLY A 448 -21.53 -36.80 7.86
C GLY A 448 -21.97 -36.06 9.13
N GLY A 449 -21.80 -34.74 9.13
CA GLY A 449 -22.18 -33.85 10.24
C GLY A 449 -21.08 -32.85 10.60
N SER A 450 -21.26 -32.15 11.72
CA SER A 450 -20.39 -31.06 12.17
C SER A 450 -19.75 -31.38 13.53
N LYS A 451 -18.48 -30.99 13.69
CA LYS A 451 -17.75 -31.03 14.97
C LYS A 451 -16.94 -29.75 15.14
N SER A 452 -16.73 -29.30 16.37
CA SER A 452 -15.98 -28.08 16.65
C SER A 452 -14.56 -28.39 17.12
N VAL A 453 -13.61 -27.55 16.69
CA VAL A 453 -12.24 -27.49 17.19
C VAL A 453 -12.04 -26.08 17.75
N THR A 454 -11.74 -25.99 19.04
CA THR A 454 -11.36 -24.72 19.67
C THR A 454 -9.89 -24.47 19.44
N VAL A 455 -9.55 -23.27 18.96
CA VAL A 455 -8.19 -22.74 18.85
C VAL A 455 -7.95 -21.85 20.05
N THR A 456 -6.97 -22.19 20.87
CA THR A 456 -6.44 -21.30 21.91
C THR A 456 -5.19 -20.65 21.36
N ALA A 457 -5.21 -19.32 21.23
CA ALA A 457 -4.08 -18.54 20.78
C ALA A 457 -3.85 -17.32 21.68
N THR A 458 -2.60 -16.91 21.79
CA THR A 458 -2.23 -15.62 22.42
C THR A 458 -3.02 -14.49 21.77
N ALA A 459 -3.54 -13.53 22.55
CA ALA A 459 -4.33 -12.42 22.02
C ALA A 459 -3.56 -11.65 20.94
N GLY A 460 -4.22 -11.34 19.81
CA GLY A 460 -3.60 -10.69 18.67
C GLY A 460 -2.87 -11.62 17.69
N CYS A 461 -2.62 -12.89 18.03
CA CYS A 461 -2.03 -13.85 17.09
C CYS A 461 -3.05 -14.30 16.04
N SER A 462 -2.71 -14.11 14.76
CA SER A 462 -3.49 -14.61 13.64
C SER A 462 -3.24 -16.10 13.41
N TRP A 463 -4.24 -16.82 12.91
CA TRP A 463 -4.12 -18.22 12.49
C TRP A 463 -5.00 -18.48 11.27
N SER A 464 -4.65 -19.50 10.49
CA SER A 464 -5.39 -19.92 9.31
C SER A 464 -5.89 -21.35 9.40
N THR A 465 -6.82 -21.70 8.51
CA THR A 465 -7.21 -23.08 8.25
C THR A 465 -6.87 -23.45 6.81
N ALA A 466 -6.49 -24.70 6.58
CA ALA A 466 -6.20 -25.21 5.24
C ALA A 466 -6.64 -26.67 5.10
N ASN A 467 -7.02 -27.03 3.88
CA ASN A 467 -7.33 -28.39 3.46
C ASN A 467 -6.81 -28.56 2.02
N ASP A 468 -6.46 -29.79 1.64
CA ASP A 468 -6.08 -30.12 0.28
C ASP A 468 -7.24 -29.78 -0.67
N ALA A 469 -6.96 -29.08 -1.78
CA ALA A 469 -7.94 -28.69 -2.77
C ALA A 469 -8.67 -29.89 -3.43
N ALA A 470 -8.05 -31.08 -3.41
CA ALA A 470 -8.67 -32.32 -3.88
C ALA A 470 -9.74 -32.87 -2.91
N VAL A 471 -9.76 -32.40 -1.66
CA VAL A 471 -10.66 -32.88 -0.59
C VAL A 471 -11.90 -32.00 -0.53
N THR A 472 -12.92 -32.36 -1.31
CA THR A 472 -14.18 -31.59 -1.43
C THR A 472 -15.26 -31.96 -0.41
N TRP A 473 -15.04 -33.04 0.36
CA TRP A 473 -16.04 -33.59 1.29
C TRP A 473 -15.91 -33.07 2.74
N VAL A 474 -14.88 -32.26 3.02
CA VAL A 474 -14.64 -31.60 4.32
C VAL A 474 -14.72 -30.08 4.14
N GLY A 475 -15.51 -29.41 4.99
CA GLY A 475 -15.62 -27.95 5.06
C GLY A 475 -15.21 -27.40 6.42
N MET A 476 -14.83 -26.13 6.47
CA MET A 476 -14.49 -25.40 7.70
C MET A 476 -15.25 -24.07 7.73
N SER A 477 -15.76 -23.67 8.89
CA SER A 477 -16.59 -22.47 9.04
C SER A 477 -15.85 -21.14 8.82
N THR A 478 -14.51 -21.15 8.86
CA THR A 478 -13.68 -19.98 8.58
C THR A 478 -12.33 -20.40 7.97
N GLY A 479 -11.77 -19.55 7.11
CA GLY A 479 -10.43 -19.69 6.53
C GLY A 479 -9.31 -19.12 7.41
N ALA A 480 -9.64 -18.25 8.37
CA ALA A 480 -8.69 -17.62 9.28
C ALA A 480 -9.35 -17.09 10.56
N GLY A 481 -8.56 -16.72 11.55
CA GLY A 481 -9.00 -16.07 12.78
C GLY A 481 -7.86 -15.34 13.51
N THR A 482 -8.22 -14.60 14.56
CA THR A 482 -7.27 -13.86 15.42
C THR A 482 -7.61 -14.12 16.89
N GLY A 483 -6.59 -14.29 17.73
CA GLY A 483 -6.77 -14.69 19.12
C GLY A 483 -7.45 -16.07 19.25
N SER A 484 -8.00 -16.38 20.42
CA SER A 484 -8.71 -17.65 20.60
C SER A 484 -10.06 -17.66 19.86
N GLY A 485 -10.43 -18.80 19.27
CA GLY A 485 -11.66 -18.92 18.47
C GLY A 485 -12.09 -20.37 18.24
N THR A 486 -13.16 -20.58 17.47
CA THR A 486 -13.71 -21.91 17.20
C THR A 486 -13.86 -22.14 15.69
N VAL A 487 -13.33 -23.25 15.19
CA VAL A 487 -13.52 -23.73 13.81
C VAL A 487 -14.50 -24.89 13.84
N THR A 488 -15.62 -24.76 13.14
CA THR A 488 -16.55 -25.87 12.91
C THR A 488 -16.12 -26.62 11.66
N VAL A 489 -15.77 -27.89 11.82
CA VAL A 489 -15.43 -28.82 10.73
C VAL A 489 -16.68 -29.61 10.35
N THR A 490 -17.05 -29.56 9.07
CA THR A 490 -18.21 -30.26 8.53
C THR A 490 -17.79 -31.33 7.54
N THR A 491 -18.50 -32.46 7.53
CA THR A 491 -18.27 -33.53 6.55
C THR A 491 -19.57 -33.84 5.81
N GLN A 492 -19.47 -34.02 4.49
CA GLN A 492 -20.56 -34.55 3.68
C GLN A 492 -20.79 -36.04 3.98
N ALA A 493 -21.99 -36.56 3.71
CA ALA A 493 -22.25 -38.00 3.82
C ALA A 493 -21.29 -38.83 2.92
N ASN A 494 -20.89 -40.00 3.42
CA ASN A 494 -20.04 -40.95 2.72
C ASN A 494 -20.87 -42.18 2.32
N SER A 495 -21.01 -42.41 1.02
CA SER A 495 -21.68 -43.59 0.43
C SER A 495 -20.71 -44.69 -0.03
N SER A 496 -19.40 -44.50 0.21
CA SER A 496 -18.33 -45.36 -0.30
C SER A 496 -17.56 -46.07 0.83
N SER A 497 -16.35 -46.56 0.55
CA SER A 497 -15.44 -47.08 1.57
C SER A 497 -15.10 -46.01 2.62
N ALA A 498 -14.57 -46.43 3.77
CA ALA A 498 -14.09 -45.48 4.78
C ALA A 498 -13.03 -44.57 4.15
N ARG A 499 -13.08 -43.28 4.51
CA ARG A 499 -12.19 -42.25 3.94
C ARG A 499 -11.58 -41.41 5.04
N SER A 500 -10.40 -40.87 4.79
CA SER A 500 -9.67 -40.02 5.71
C SER A 500 -8.92 -38.92 4.96
N THR A 501 -8.66 -37.81 5.66
CA THR A 501 -7.84 -36.70 5.20
C THR A 501 -7.17 -36.02 6.40
N THR A 502 -6.26 -35.10 6.12
CA THR A 502 -5.67 -34.21 7.12
C THR A 502 -6.05 -32.77 6.78
N ILE A 503 -6.53 -32.03 7.78
CA ILE A 503 -6.75 -30.59 7.69
C ILE A 503 -5.76 -29.88 8.61
N THR A 504 -5.43 -28.62 8.32
CA THR A 504 -4.58 -27.80 9.17
C THR A 504 -5.41 -26.70 9.82
N ILE A 505 -5.32 -26.55 11.13
CA ILE A 505 -5.93 -25.46 11.90
C ILE A 505 -4.87 -24.87 12.81
N ALA A 506 -4.62 -23.55 12.68
CA ALA A 506 -3.60 -22.84 13.45
C ALA A 506 -2.22 -23.54 13.42
N GLY A 507 -1.82 -24.00 12.23
CA GLY A 507 -0.57 -24.73 12.00
C GLY A 507 -0.55 -26.17 12.50
N THR A 508 -1.58 -26.64 13.22
CA THR A 508 -1.67 -28.02 13.72
C THR A 508 -2.42 -28.91 12.74
N GLN A 509 -1.85 -30.07 12.41
CA GLN A 509 -2.52 -31.09 11.59
C GLN A 509 -3.56 -31.86 12.41
N ILE A 510 -4.78 -31.97 11.87
CA ILE A 510 -5.90 -32.68 12.47
C ILE A 510 -6.33 -33.80 11.51
N ALA A 511 -6.25 -35.04 11.99
CA ALA A 511 -6.70 -36.21 11.25
C ALA A 511 -8.24 -36.29 11.24
N VAL A 512 -8.84 -36.27 10.05
CA VAL A 512 -10.28 -36.41 9.87
C VAL A 512 -10.57 -37.78 9.27
N SER A 513 -11.36 -38.58 9.97
CA SER A 513 -11.79 -39.91 9.53
C SER A 513 -13.32 -39.98 9.41
N GLN A 514 -13.80 -40.66 8.37
CA GLN A 514 -15.21 -40.88 8.16
C GLN A 514 -15.49 -42.35 7.81
N ALA A 515 -16.39 -42.97 8.57
CA ALA A 515 -16.76 -44.37 8.39
C ALA A 515 -17.47 -44.65 7.04
N ALA A 516 -17.43 -45.89 6.59
CA ALA A 516 -18.29 -46.40 5.52
C ALA A 516 -19.75 -46.58 6.00
N PRO A 517 -20.77 -46.56 5.11
CA PRO A 517 -22.12 -46.97 5.45
C PRO A 517 -22.14 -48.36 6.09
N LYS A 518 -22.91 -48.54 7.17
CA LYS A 518 -23.16 -49.88 7.69
C LYS A 518 -24.03 -50.64 6.67
N VAL A 519 -23.49 -51.70 6.08
CA VAL A 519 -24.28 -52.63 5.28
C VAL A 519 -25.17 -53.41 6.25
N ASN A 520 -26.44 -53.04 6.36
CA ASN A 520 -27.42 -53.88 7.05
C ASN A 520 -27.59 -55.16 6.24
N ARG A 521 -26.86 -56.22 6.61
CA ARG A 521 -27.24 -57.58 6.25
C ARG A 521 -28.53 -57.88 7.00
N ARG A 522 -29.67 -57.67 6.34
CA ARG A 522 -30.96 -58.24 6.81
C ARG A 522 -30.74 -59.75 6.91
N LYS A 523 -30.77 -60.27 8.13
CA LYS A 523 -31.00 -61.70 8.39
C LYS A 523 -32.47 -62.00 8.20
#